data_AF-A0A1W9N7R8-F1
#
_entry.id   AF-A0A1W9N7R8-F1
#
_cell.length_a   1.000
_cell.length_b   1.000
_cell.length_c   1.000
_cell.angle_alpha   90.00
_cell.angle_beta   90.00
_cell.angle_gamma   90.00
#
_symmetry.space_group_name_H-M   'P 1'
#
loop_
_entity.id
_entity.type
_entity.pdbx_description
1 polymer ?
#
loop_
_entity_poly.entity_id
_entity_poly.type
_entity_poly.pdbx_seq_one_letter_code
_entity_poly.pdbx_strand_id
1 'polypeptide(L)'
;MNKPSLSGMGIAAPQIMLPAAPLSLEHWAVLACDQFTSDKDYWRETRRIVGTHPSTLNMIIPECYLKPSTPNSAEALSNSPQRIHGVMRHYCSPQILRTLPPGFVLTERSTSYSPCRRGLVLAVDLEAYDFADKSTSPIRPSEDTIRDRLPPRIMIRREAALDVSHILLLYNDPGGTVINSAELLAGETLYDFNLMQGSGHLRGRFIANPAPLADAFAALAANQDILFAVGDGNHSLAAARETWLEKKAAGAPENSPSRYALAEAINIHDEGLRFHPIHRLLFHANPEEVIAFLRGSLSGMPPAENCAAITIITAETEQTLTVPLPPGQIAAEPLQAALDEYLSRHSRVSIDFIHGEDALAKLARQKDRIGFLLPELDKNTFFNRLSAIGPYPRKSFSIGEATEKRCYLETRRLD
;
A
#
# COMPACT_ATOMS: atom_id res chain seq x y z
N MET A 1 11.93 2.91 35.43
CA MET A 1 11.49 3.15 34.04
C MET A 1 10.15 2.46 33.87
N ASN A 2 9.14 3.15 33.31
CA ASN A 2 7.86 2.50 32.99
C ASN A 2 8.11 1.43 31.92
N LYS A 3 7.47 0.25 32.03
CA LYS A 3 7.50 -0.76 30.96
C LYS A 3 6.95 -0.15 29.68
N PRO A 4 7.56 -0.40 28.51
CA PRO A 4 7.01 0.07 27.25
C PRO A 4 5.60 -0.51 27.04
N SER A 5 4.74 0.28 26.42
CA SER A 5 3.40 -0.15 26.06
C SER A 5 3.16 0.09 24.57
N LEU A 6 2.37 -0.79 23.95
CA LEU A 6 1.97 -0.65 22.55
C LEU A 6 1.33 0.73 22.29
N SER A 7 0.47 1.19 23.21
CA SER A 7 -0.22 2.46 23.08
C SER A 7 0.73 3.65 23.06
N GLY A 8 1.84 3.59 23.82
CA GLY A 8 2.86 4.64 23.82
C GLY A 8 3.60 4.79 22.48
N MET A 9 3.49 3.79 21.60
CA MET A 9 4.06 3.78 20.25
C MET A 9 3.02 3.96 19.15
N GLY A 10 1.78 4.33 19.51
CA GLY A 10 0.68 4.44 18.56
C GLY A 10 0.20 3.09 18.02
N ILE A 11 0.37 1.99 18.77
CA ILE A 11 -0.12 0.66 18.42
C ILE A 11 -1.20 0.23 19.43
N ALA A 12 -2.26 -0.42 18.96
CA ALA A 12 -3.30 -0.99 19.80
C ALA A 12 -3.65 -2.40 19.37
N ALA A 13 -4.08 -3.23 20.32
CA ALA A 13 -4.69 -4.53 20.06
C ALA A 13 -6.16 -4.34 19.62
N PRO A 14 -6.50 -4.52 18.33
CA PRO A 14 -7.86 -4.36 17.86
C PRO A 14 -8.77 -5.48 18.35
N GLN A 15 -10.05 -5.16 18.51
CA GLN A 15 -11.11 -6.16 18.58
C GLN A 15 -11.53 -6.54 17.15
N ILE A 16 -10.90 -7.58 16.60
CA ILE A 16 -11.11 -8.00 15.20
C ILE A 16 -12.44 -8.73 15.05
N MET A 17 -13.12 -8.48 13.95
CA MET A 17 -14.29 -9.21 13.50
C MET A 17 -13.97 -9.98 12.23
N LEU A 18 -14.40 -11.24 12.20
CA LEU A 18 -14.22 -12.16 11.08
C LEU A 18 -15.58 -12.71 10.62
N PRO A 19 -15.70 -13.22 9.39
CA PRO A 19 -16.90 -13.94 8.96
C PRO A 19 -17.28 -15.05 9.94
N ALA A 20 -18.55 -15.10 10.31
CA ALA A 20 -19.11 -16.18 11.11
C ALA A 20 -19.24 -17.44 10.23
N ALA A 21 -18.90 -18.61 10.78
CA ALA A 21 -19.17 -19.87 10.09
C ALA A 21 -20.70 -20.03 9.87
N PRO A 22 -21.15 -20.59 8.73
CA PRO A 22 -20.37 -21.27 7.69
C PRO A 22 -20.02 -20.38 6.46
N LEU A 23 -19.87 -19.06 6.62
CA LEU A 23 -19.56 -18.18 5.49
C LEU A 23 -18.23 -18.55 4.81
N SER A 24 -18.23 -18.58 3.48
CA SER A 24 -17.02 -18.83 2.69
C SER A 24 -16.06 -17.65 2.77
N LEU A 25 -14.85 -17.92 3.27
CA LEU A 25 -13.78 -16.94 3.30
C LEU A 25 -13.28 -16.58 1.90
N GLU A 26 -13.35 -17.52 0.94
CA GLU A 26 -12.98 -17.27 -0.45
C GLU A 26 -13.91 -16.23 -1.09
N HIS A 27 -15.23 -16.31 -0.88
CA HIS A 27 -16.16 -15.27 -1.34
C HIS A 27 -16.05 -13.96 -0.55
N TRP A 28 -15.62 -14.05 0.71
CA TRP A 28 -15.51 -12.90 1.59
C TRP A 28 -14.33 -11.99 1.23
N ALA A 29 -13.15 -12.59 1.05
CA ALA A 29 -11.89 -11.87 0.97
C ALA A 29 -11.62 -11.32 -0.44
N VAL A 30 -11.57 -10.00 -0.58
CA VAL A 30 -11.45 -9.33 -1.89
C VAL A 30 -10.22 -8.45 -1.91
N LEU A 31 -9.53 -8.41 -3.04
CA LEU A 31 -8.32 -7.61 -3.22
C LEU A 31 -8.59 -6.11 -3.00
N ALA A 32 -7.56 -5.38 -2.57
CA ALA A 32 -7.56 -3.94 -2.39
C ALA A 32 -8.20 -3.17 -3.57
N CYS A 33 -9.04 -2.19 -3.26
CA CYS A 33 -9.88 -1.50 -4.23
C CYS A 33 -9.12 -0.56 -5.18
N ASP A 34 -7.88 -0.20 -4.81
CA ASP A 34 -6.95 0.63 -5.58
C ASP A 34 -6.01 -0.20 -6.46
N GLN A 35 -6.25 -1.50 -6.58
CA GLN A 35 -5.62 -2.37 -7.58
C GLN A 35 -6.54 -2.53 -8.79
N PHE A 36 -5.97 -2.90 -9.94
CA PHE A 36 -6.74 -3.08 -11.18
C PHE A 36 -7.60 -1.84 -11.51
N THR A 37 -7.04 -0.63 -11.30
CA THR A 37 -7.78 0.65 -11.32
C THR A 37 -8.39 1.02 -12.66
N SER A 38 -7.94 0.40 -13.76
CA SER A 38 -8.50 0.55 -15.11
C SER A 38 -9.17 -0.73 -15.64
N ASP A 39 -9.04 -1.86 -14.95
CA ASP A 39 -9.49 -3.17 -15.42
C ASP A 39 -10.88 -3.49 -14.87
N LYS A 40 -11.91 -3.09 -15.62
CA LYS A 40 -13.30 -3.40 -15.26
C LYS A 40 -13.64 -4.89 -15.38
N ASP A 41 -12.87 -5.67 -16.13
CA ASP A 41 -13.15 -7.09 -16.34
C ASP A 41 -12.76 -7.90 -15.11
N TYR A 42 -11.61 -7.59 -14.49
CA TYR A 42 -11.24 -8.13 -13.18
C TYR A 42 -12.39 -7.98 -12.16
N TRP A 43 -12.94 -6.76 -12.03
CA TRP A 43 -14.00 -6.46 -11.06
C TRP A 43 -15.38 -7.01 -11.44
N ARG A 44 -15.66 -7.25 -12.74
CA ARG A 44 -16.85 -8.00 -13.17
C ARG A 44 -16.72 -9.47 -12.77
N GLU A 45 -15.54 -10.05 -12.93
CA GLU A 45 -15.27 -11.41 -12.52
C GLU A 45 -15.33 -11.57 -10.99
N THR A 46 -14.78 -10.63 -10.22
CA THR A 46 -14.94 -10.60 -8.76
C THR A 46 -16.42 -10.62 -8.36
N ARG A 47 -17.26 -9.79 -9.00
CA ARG A 47 -18.72 -9.80 -8.76
C ARG A 47 -19.37 -11.14 -9.13
N ARG A 48 -18.94 -11.77 -10.23
CA ARG A 48 -19.43 -13.07 -10.67
C ARG A 48 -19.11 -14.17 -9.65
N ILE A 49 -17.89 -14.18 -9.11
CA ILE A 49 -17.43 -15.11 -8.07
C ILE A 49 -18.22 -14.90 -6.77
N VAL A 50 -18.31 -13.65 -6.30
CA VAL A 50 -19.04 -13.30 -5.06
C VAL A 50 -20.52 -13.65 -5.16
N GLY A 51 -21.17 -13.34 -6.29
CA GLY A 51 -22.60 -13.57 -6.49
C GLY A 51 -23.44 -12.87 -5.42
N THR A 52 -24.27 -13.64 -4.71
CA THR A 52 -25.15 -13.14 -3.63
C THR A 52 -24.57 -13.35 -2.23
N HIS A 53 -23.35 -13.87 -2.10
CA HIS A 53 -22.74 -14.15 -0.80
C HIS A 53 -22.34 -12.86 -0.06
N PRO A 54 -22.33 -12.88 1.29
CA PRO A 54 -21.66 -11.84 2.05
C PRO A 54 -20.19 -11.69 1.65
N SER A 55 -19.74 -10.45 1.43
CA SER A 55 -18.39 -10.20 0.92
C SER A 55 -17.90 -8.79 1.22
N THR A 56 -16.59 -8.64 1.40
CA THR A 56 -15.95 -7.33 1.52
C THR A 56 -16.09 -6.48 0.26
N LEU A 57 -16.32 -7.09 -0.92
CA LEU A 57 -16.69 -6.36 -2.15
C LEU A 57 -17.90 -5.46 -1.93
N ASN A 58 -18.83 -5.87 -1.07
CA ASN A 58 -20.04 -5.11 -0.78
C ASN A 58 -19.84 -3.93 0.17
N MET A 59 -18.63 -3.78 0.72
CA MET A 59 -18.25 -2.72 1.66
C MET A 59 -17.24 -1.72 1.06
N ILE A 60 -16.85 -1.90 -0.21
CA ILE A 60 -15.84 -1.06 -0.87
C ILE A 60 -16.37 -0.50 -2.20
N ILE A 61 -15.70 0.53 -2.70
CA ILE A 61 -15.85 0.98 -4.09
C ILE A 61 -14.51 0.78 -4.80
N PRO A 62 -14.42 -0.14 -5.77
CA PRO A 62 -13.24 -0.24 -6.63
C PRO A 62 -12.93 1.08 -7.35
N GLU A 63 -11.65 1.44 -7.47
CA GLU A 63 -11.22 2.74 -7.98
C GLU A 63 -11.68 3.00 -9.43
N CYS A 64 -11.84 1.94 -10.23
CA CYS A 64 -12.39 2.01 -11.59
C CYS A 64 -13.86 2.50 -11.64
N TYR A 65 -14.57 2.51 -10.50
CA TYR A 65 -15.95 2.98 -10.33
C TYR A 65 -16.06 4.29 -9.53
N LEU A 66 -14.95 4.89 -9.08
CA LEU A 66 -14.98 6.18 -8.37
C LEU A 66 -15.26 7.37 -9.30
N LYS A 67 -15.00 7.23 -10.60
CA LYS A 67 -15.35 8.27 -11.60
C LYS A 67 -16.87 8.31 -11.81
N PRO A 68 -17.46 9.49 -12.07
CA PRO A 68 -18.90 9.61 -12.28
C PRO A 68 -19.36 8.69 -13.41
N SER A 69 -20.14 7.68 -13.06
CA SER A 69 -20.95 6.92 -14.01
C SER A 69 -22.23 7.70 -14.31
N THR A 70 -22.95 7.30 -15.35
CA THR A 70 -24.26 7.89 -15.66
C THR A 70 -25.14 7.85 -14.41
N PRO A 71 -25.70 8.99 -13.95
CA PRO A 71 -26.58 9.02 -12.79
C PRO A 71 -27.71 8.01 -12.94
N ASN A 72 -28.05 7.30 -11.86
CA ASN A 72 -29.07 6.24 -11.81
C ASN A 72 -28.78 4.96 -12.63
N SER A 73 -27.57 4.76 -13.14
CA SER A 73 -27.17 3.45 -13.68
C SER A 73 -27.12 2.41 -12.56
N ALA A 74 -27.32 1.13 -12.90
CA ALA A 74 -27.18 0.02 -11.96
C ALA A 74 -25.77 -0.01 -11.33
N GLU A 75 -24.74 0.35 -12.10
CA GLU A 75 -23.35 0.50 -11.64
C GLU A 75 -23.24 1.62 -10.58
N ALA A 76 -23.83 2.81 -10.83
CA ALA A 76 -23.84 3.93 -9.88
C ALA A 76 -24.54 3.57 -8.56
N LEU A 77 -25.72 2.93 -8.65
CA LEU A 77 -26.49 2.52 -7.47
C LEU A 77 -25.74 1.47 -6.64
N SER A 78 -25.14 0.48 -7.31
CA SER A 78 -24.38 -0.60 -6.65
C SER A 78 -23.15 -0.09 -5.90
N ASN A 79 -22.55 1.01 -6.39
CA ASN A 79 -21.35 1.63 -5.82
C ASN A 79 -21.68 2.94 -5.06
N SER A 80 -22.91 3.13 -4.58
CA SER A 80 -23.27 4.32 -3.79
C SER A 80 -22.82 4.19 -2.33
N PRO A 81 -22.32 5.27 -1.69
CA PRO A 81 -21.94 5.26 -0.28
C PRO A 81 -23.08 4.79 0.64
N GLN A 82 -24.32 5.24 0.40
CA GLN A 82 -25.48 4.90 1.21
C GLN A 82 -25.74 3.39 1.25
N ARG A 83 -25.59 2.72 0.09
CA ARG A 83 -25.72 1.26 0.01
C ARG A 83 -24.61 0.58 0.80
N ILE A 84 -23.38 1.04 0.66
CA ILE A 84 -22.21 0.49 1.38
C ILE A 84 -22.38 0.63 2.89
N HIS A 85 -22.82 1.79 3.39
CA HIS A 85 -23.08 1.99 4.81
C HIS A 85 -24.21 1.09 5.32
N GLY A 86 -25.26 0.88 4.51
CA GLY A 86 -26.33 -0.06 4.80
C GLY A 86 -25.82 -1.49 4.94
N VAL A 87 -24.94 -1.93 4.04
CA VAL A 87 -24.30 -3.26 4.10
C VAL A 87 -23.43 -3.38 5.34
N MET A 88 -22.57 -2.40 5.63
CA MET A 88 -21.70 -2.44 6.82
C MET A 88 -22.52 -2.59 8.10
N ARG A 89 -23.60 -1.82 8.26
CA ARG A 89 -24.51 -1.94 9.41
C ARG A 89 -25.17 -3.32 9.48
N HIS A 90 -25.61 -3.87 8.35
CA HIS A 90 -26.17 -5.21 8.29
C HIS A 90 -25.14 -6.29 8.70
N TYR A 91 -23.89 -6.16 8.24
CA TYR A 91 -22.82 -7.11 8.54
C TYR A 91 -22.34 -7.06 9.99
N CYS A 92 -22.59 -5.98 10.73
CA CYS A 92 -22.40 -5.96 12.19
C CYS A 92 -23.27 -6.98 12.94
N SER A 93 -24.25 -7.62 12.26
CA SER A 93 -25.01 -8.73 12.81
C SER A 93 -24.11 -9.91 13.20
N PRO A 94 -24.33 -10.57 14.35
CA PRO A 94 -23.57 -11.75 14.77
C PRO A 94 -23.74 -12.97 13.85
N GLN A 95 -24.74 -12.94 12.96
CA GLN A 95 -24.94 -13.96 11.93
C GLN A 95 -23.95 -13.83 10.76
N ILE A 96 -23.34 -12.65 10.58
CA ILE A 96 -22.39 -12.37 9.50
C ILE A 96 -20.98 -12.23 10.04
N LEU A 97 -20.78 -11.46 11.11
CA LEU A 97 -19.47 -11.25 11.71
C LEU A 97 -19.43 -11.73 13.16
N ARG A 98 -18.43 -12.54 13.48
CA ARG A 98 -18.08 -12.91 14.86
C ARG A 98 -16.97 -11.99 15.37
N THR A 99 -17.07 -11.59 16.63
CA THR A 99 -16.09 -10.72 17.27
C THR A 99 -15.10 -11.54 18.10
N LEU A 100 -13.81 -11.30 17.89
CA LEU A 100 -12.72 -11.87 18.68
C LEU A 100 -12.43 -11.01 19.93
N PRO A 101 -11.80 -11.57 20.97
CA PRO A 101 -11.18 -10.73 22.00
C PRO A 101 -10.07 -9.84 21.39
N PRO A 102 -9.69 -8.74 22.07
CA PRO A 102 -8.58 -7.90 21.60
C PRO A 102 -7.29 -8.70 21.42
N GLY A 103 -6.60 -8.51 20.29
CA GLY A 103 -5.35 -9.21 19.99
C GLY A 103 -4.80 -8.84 18.62
N PHE A 104 -3.69 -9.45 18.22
CA PHE A 104 -3.13 -9.34 16.86
C PHE A 104 -3.42 -10.61 16.06
N VAL A 105 -3.22 -10.55 14.75
CA VAL A 105 -3.19 -11.74 13.89
C VAL A 105 -1.85 -11.79 13.16
N LEU A 106 -1.10 -12.88 13.36
CA LEU A 106 0.04 -13.22 12.53
C LEU A 106 -0.46 -13.76 11.21
N THR A 107 -0.14 -13.09 10.11
CA THR A 107 -0.50 -13.49 8.75
C THR A 107 0.68 -14.16 8.06
N GLU A 108 0.40 -15.22 7.32
CA GLU A 108 1.33 -15.93 6.45
C GLU A 108 0.65 -16.04 5.09
N ARG A 109 1.22 -15.38 4.07
CA ARG A 109 0.66 -15.36 2.70
C ARG A 109 1.64 -15.97 1.71
N SER A 110 1.18 -16.93 0.91
CA SER A 110 1.95 -17.46 -0.22
C SER A 110 1.27 -17.11 -1.54
N THR A 111 2.05 -16.79 -2.56
CA THR A 111 1.58 -16.43 -3.90
C THR A 111 2.39 -17.21 -4.95
N SER A 112 2.08 -17.03 -6.24
CA SER A 112 2.94 -17.54 -7.32
C SER A 112 4.32 -16.88 -7.38
N TYR A 113 4.51 -15.75 -6.69
CA TYR A 113 5.74 -14.97 -6.72
C TYR A 113 6.56 -15.14 -5.44
N SER A 114 5.89 -15.34 -4.30
CA SER A 114 6.50 -15.45 -2.98
C SER A 114 6.04 -16.72 -2.27
N PRO A 115 6.97 -17.56 -1.74
CA PRO A 115 6.60 -18.76 -1.01
C PRO A 115 5.93 -18.44 0.34
N CYS A 116 6.30 -17.33 0.97
CA CYS A 116 5.69 -16.86 2.21
C CYS A 116 6.06 -15.40 2.46
N ARG A 117 5.06 -14.58 2.76
CA ARG A 117 5.21 -13.25 3.33
C ARG A 117 4.51 -13.20 4.67
N ARG A 118 5.22 -12.76 5.70
CA ARG A 118 4.68 -12.65 7.05
C ARG A 118 4.29 -11.23 7.40
N GLY A 119 3.20 -11.08 8.15
CA GLY A 119 2.71 -9.79 8.61
C GLY A 119 1.99 -9.88 9.96
N LEU A 120 1.71 -8.72 10.53
CA LEU A 120 0.94 -8.58 11.77
C LEU A 120 -0.24 -7.64 11.55
N VAL A 121 -1.45 -8.17 11.65
CA VAL A 121 -2.66 -7.35 11.69
C VAL A 121 -2.80 -6.76 13.09
N LEU A 122 -2.77 -5.42 13.15
CA LEU A 122 -2.85 -4.61 14.35
C LEU A 122 -3.64 -3.32 14.07
N ALA A 123 -3.90 -2.53 15.10
CA ALA A 123 -4.46 -1.18 14.94
C ALA A 123 -3.38 -0.14 15.19
N VAL A 124 -3.33 0.89 14.35
CA VAL A 124 -2.49 2.06 14.55
C VAL A 124 -3.31 3.25 15.01
N ASP A 125 -2.76 4.02 15.92
CA ASP A 125 -3.31 5.28 16.40
C ASP A 125 -3.14 6.34 15.31
N LEU A 126 -4.25 6.92 14.84
CA LEU A 126 -4.19 7.97 13.84
C LEU A 126 -3.51 9.22 14.38
N GLU A 127 -3.43 9.45 15.70
CA GLU A 127 -2.63 10.53 16.30
C GLU A 127 -1.12 10.33 16.14
N ALA A 128 -0.68 9.10 15.89
CA ALA A 128 0.71 8.77 15.61
C ALA A 128 1.01 8.78 14.10
N TYR A 129 0.07 9.20 13.26
CA TYR A 129 0.21 9.28 11.80
C TYR A 129 0.00 10.71 11.29
N ASP A 130 0.89 11.13 10.41
CA ASP A 130 0.78 12.41 9.73
C ASP A 130 1.43 12.33 8.34
N PHE A 131 0.78 12.98 7.38
CA PHE A 131 1.16 13.03 5.96
C PHE A 131 1.43 14.46 5.47
N ALA A 132 1.52 15.43 6.39
CA ALA A 132 2.02 16.75 6.08
C ALA A 132 3.52 16.72 5.71
N ASP A 133 3.92 17.68 4.88
CA ASP A 133 5.32 17.86 4.51
C ASP A 133 6.18 18.07 5.76
N LYS A 134 7.33 17.40 5.83
CA LYS A 134 8.28 17.48 6.95
C LYS A 134 7.72 17.03 8.30
N SER A 135 6.70 16.17 8.30
CA SER A 135 6.20 15.56 9.52
C SER A 135 7.31 14.82 10.28
N THR A 136 7.29 14.93 11.62
CA THR A 136 8.13 14.15 12.54
C THR A 136 7.37 13.01 13.21
N SER A 137 6.16 12.70 12.74
CA SER A 137 5.31 11.66 13.32
C SER A 137 5.93 10.26 13.18
N PRO A 138 5.77 9.32 14.12
CA PRO A 138 6.38 7.98 13.99
C PRO A 138 5.78 7.12 12.86
N ILE A 139 4.60 7.47 12.35
CA ILE A 139 3.98 6.82 11.19
C ILE A 139 3.85 7.85 10.06
N ARG A 140 4.42 7.54 8.89
CA ARG A 140 4.48 8.46 7.73
C ARG A 140 4.15 7.73 6.43
N PRO A 141 3.63 8.42 5.41
CA PRO A 141 3.45 7.81 4.09
C PRO A 141 4.81 7.53 3.43
N SER A 142 4.93 6.41 2.69
CA SER A 142 6.16 6.14 1.92
C SER A 142 6.23 6.91 0.60
N GLU A 143 5.09 7.27 0.02
CA GLU A 143 4.95 8.08 -1.20
C GLU A 143 3.99 9.24 -0.96
N ASP A 144 4.09 10.30 -1.76
CA ASP A 144 3.19 11.46 -1.64
C ASP A 144 1.71 11.09 -1.72
N THR A 145 0.93 11.59 -0.77
CA THR A 145 -0.53 11.42 -0.74
C THR A 145 -1.21 12.47 -1.61
N ILE A 146 -1.99 12.03 -2.60
CA ILE A 146 -2.71 12.91 -3.51
C ILE A 146 -3.98 13.40 -2.82
N ARG A 147 -3.99 14.66 -2.39
CA ARG A 147 -5.13 15.27 -1.67
C ARG A 147 -6.44 15.16 -2.46
N ASP A 148 -6.40 15.32 -3.78
CA ASP A 148 -7.58 15.21 -4.66
C ASP A 148 -8.24 13.81 -4.66
N ARG A 149 -7.51 12.77 -4.21
CA ARG A 149 -8.05 11.40 -4.11
C ARG A 149 -8.72 11.11 -2.77
N LEU A 150 -8.61 12.01 -1.79
CA LEU A 150 -9.16 11.83 -0.45
C LEU A 150 -10.68 12.04 -0.35
N PRO A 151 -11.32 13.05 -1.00
CA PRO A 151 -12.73 13.35 -0.75
C PRO A 151 -13.68 12.16 -0.95
N PRO A 152 -13.57 11.33 -2.02
CA PRO A 152 -14.43 10.16 -2.15
C PRO A 152 -14.22 9.13 -1.03
N ARG A 153 -12.98 8.97 -0.54
CA ARG A 153 -12.63 8.02 0.53
C ARG A 153 -13.13 8.50 1.89
N ILE A 154 -12.99 9.80 2.17
CA ILE A 154 -13.54 10.44 3.38
C ILE A 154 -15.07 10.29 3.41
N MET A 155 -15.74 10.54 2.28
CA MET A 155 -17.20 10.37 2.16
C MET A 155 -17.67 8.95 2.51
N ILE A 156 -16.98 7.92 2.02
CA ILE A 156 -17.30 6.52 2.36
C ILE A 156 -17.01 6.26 3.85
N ARG A 157 -15.91 6.79 4.39
CA ARG A 157 -15.49 6.50 5.76
C ARG A 157 -16.33 7.22 6.83
N ARG A 158 -16.84 8.41 6.56
CA ARG A 158 -17.50 9.28 7.55
C ARG A 158 -18.65 8.58 8.28
N GLU A 159 -19.46 7.81 7.56
CA GLU A 159 -20.61 7.05 8.10
C GLU A 159 -20.37 5.52 8.11
N ALA A 160 -19.13 5.07 7.95
CA ALA A 160 -18.80 3.66 7.99
C ALA A 160 -18.98 3.09 9.40
N ALA A 161 -19.71 1.97 9.50
CA ALA A 161 -19.84 1.21 10.75
C ALA A 161 -18.66 0.25 10.99
N LEU A 162 -17.95 -0.12 9.92
CA LEU A 162 -16.84 -1.07 9.94
C LEU A 162 -15.59 -0.45 9.30
N ASP A 163 -14.44 -0.70 9.92
CA ASP A 163 -13.12 -0.51 9.34
C ASP A 163 -12.77 -1.78 8.58
N VAL A 164 -12.69 -1.67 7.25
CA VAL A 164 -12.32 -2.76 6.33
C VAL A 164 -11.09 -2.26 5.60
N SER A 165 -9.93 -2.78 5.98
CA SER A 165 -8.65 -2.18 5.61
C SER A 165 -7.84 -3.07 4.69
N HIS A 166 -7.17 -2.46 3.73
CA HIS A 166 -6.11 -3.05 2.92
C HIS A 166 -4.74 -2.41 3.18
N ILE A 167 -4.64 -1.56 4.21
CA ILE A 167 -3.43 -0.79 4.50
C ILE A 167 -2.29 -1.74 4.85
N LEU A 168 -1.14 -1.53 4.20
CA LEU A 168 0.13 -2.18 4.50
C LEU A 168 1.07 -1.16 5.14
N LEU A 169 1.57 -1.50 6.33
CA LEU A 169 2.62 -0.75 7.01
C LEU A 169 3.92 -1.51 6.87
N LEU A 170 4.99 -0.80 6.62
CA LEU A 170 6.35 -1.31 6.59
C LEU A 170 7.04 -0.93 7.89
N TYR A 171 7.86 -1.80 8.45
CA TYR A 171 8.82 -1.46 9.50
C TYR A 171 10.19 -2.01 9.16
N ASN A 172 11.23 -1.37 9.69
CA ASN A 172 12.62 -1.77 9.50
C ASN A 172 13.09 -2.61 10.70
N ASP A 173 13.25 -3.92 10.50
CA ASP A 173 13.77 -4.83 11.52
C ASP A 173 14.66 -5.90 10.87
N PRO A 174 15.90 -5.58 10.48
CA PRO A 174 16.79 -6.53 9.80
C PRO A 174 17.00 -7.83 10.58
N GLY A 175 16.90 -7.78 11.92
CA GLY A 175 17.03 -8.95 12.79
C GLY A 175 15.76 -9.81 12.91
N GLY A 176 14.62 -9.36 12.36
CA GLY A 176 13.35 -10.08 12.42
C GLY A 176 12.79 -10.23 13.84
N THR A 177 13.20 -9.38 14.78
CA THR A 177 12.88 -9.48 16.21
C THR A 177 11.37 -9.50 16.48
N VAL A 178 10.63 -8.61 15.82
CA VAL A 178 9.17 -8.48 15.99
C VAL A 178 8.44 -9.72 15.47
N ILE A 179 8.77 -10.16 14.25
CA ILE A 179 8.05 -11.28 13.63
C ILE A 179 8.38 -12.61 14.29
N ASN A 180 9.65 -12.85 14.65
CA ASN A 180 10.07 -14.04 15.37
C ASN A 180 9.38 -14.13 16.75
N SER A 181 9.25 -12.99 17.44
CA SER A 181 8.52 -12.92 18.71
C SER A 181 7.02 -13.17 18.50
N ALA A 182 6.42 -12.67 17.42
CA ALA A 182 5.02 -12.91 17.10
C ALA A 182 4.74 -14.38 16.75
N GLU A 183 5.64 -15.06 16.05
CA GLU A 183 5.55 -16.50 15.75
C GLU A 183 5.50 -17.35 17.03
N LEU A 184 6.28 -16.99 18.06
CA LEU A 184 6.28 -17.67 19.35
C LEU A 184 5.00 -17.45 20.16
N LEU A 185 4.32 -16.32 19.95
CA LEU A 185 3.09 -15.94 20.65
C LEU A 185 1.82 -16.38 19.91
N ALA A 186 1.92 -16.72 18.63
CA ALA A 186 0.80 -17.11 17.79
C ALA A 186 0.20 -18.45 18.24
N GLY A 187 -1.08 -18.43 18.57
CA GLY A 187 -1.86 -19.59 19.01
C GLY A 187 -2.76 -20.14 17.89
N GLU A 188 -4.07 -20.10 18.14
CA GLU A 188 -5.11 -20.68 17.28
C GLU A 188 -5.06 -20.14 15.83
N THR A 189 -5.18 -21.03 14.85
CA THR A 189 -5.42 -20.65 13.45
C THR A 189 -6.86 -20.15 13.29
N LEU A 190 -7.02 -18.87 12.93
CA LEU A 190 -8.32 -18.23 12.71
C LEU A 190 -8.90 -18.50 11.32
N TYR A 191 -8.02 -18.61 10.32
CA TYR A 191 -8.34 -18.89 8.93
C TYR A 191 -7.13 -19.48 8.21
N ASP A 192 -7.39 -20.34 7.23
CA ASP A 192 -6.38 -21.01 6.40
C ASP A 192 -7.05 -21.43 5.08
N PHE A 193 -6.90 -20.62 4.02
CA PHE A 193 -7.68 -20.78 2.80
C PHE A 193 -7.04 -20.12 1.57
N ASN A 194 -7.50 -20.52 0.38
CA ASN A 194 -7.12 -19.89 -0.88
C ASN A 194 -7.95 -18.62 -1.14
N LEU A 195 -7.28 -17.56 -1.54
CA LEU A 195 -7.89 -16.32 -2.00
C LEU A 195 -8.33 -16.46 -3.46
N MET A 196 -9.39 -15.76 -3.83
CA MET A 196 -9.91 -15.75 -5.19
C MET A 196 -8.91 -15.14 -6.19
N GLN A 197 -9.12 -15.44 -7.48
CA GLN A 197 -8.45 -14.75 -8.61
C GLN A 197 -6.91 -14.75 -8.56
N GLY A 198 -6.30 -15.81 -8.04
CA GLY A 198 -4.84 -15.99 -8.05
C GLY A 198 -4.10 -15.15 -7.01
N SER A 199 -4.80 -14.61 -5.99
CA SER A 199 -4.18 -13.90 -4.87
C SER A 199 -3.45 -14.80 -3.86
N GLY A 200 -3.41 -16.10 -4.13
CA GLY A 200 -2.61 -17.07 -3.38
C GLY A 200 -3.35 -17.66 -2.18
N HIS A 201 -2.60 -18.04 -1.16
CA HIS A 201 -3.11 -18.69 0.04
C HIS A 201 -2.80 -17.83 1.27
N LEU A 202 -3.76 -17.76 2.20
CA LEU A 202 -3.65 -16.92 3.38
C LEU A 202 -3.99 -17.73 4.63
N ARG A 203 -3.04 -17.72 5.57
CA ARG A 203 -3.20 -18.25 6.91
C ARG A 203 -3.07 -17.14 7.93
N GLY A 204 -3.93 -17.18 8.95
CA GLY A 204 -3.91 -16.22 10.06
C GLY A 204 -3.96 -16.93 11.39
N ARG A 205 -3.03 -16.61 12.30
CA ARG A 205 -2.96 -17.17 13.65
C ARG A 205 -3.14 -16.07 14.69
N PHE A 206 -3.99 -16.31 15.68
CA PHE A 206 -4.34 -15.32 16.69
C PHE A 206 -3.24 -15.16 17.75
N ILE A 207 -2.94 -13.92 18.11
CA ILE A 207 -2.08 -13.56 19.23
C ILE A 207 -2.96 -12.89 20.29
N ALA A 208 -3.41 -13.69 21.25
CA ALA A 208 -4.30 -13.24 22.32
C ALA A 208 -3.63 -12.27 23.31
N ASN A 209 -2.32 -12.41 23.52
CA ASN A 209 -1.55 -11.54 24.41
C ASN A 209 -0.38 -10.89 23.63
N PRO A 210 -0.61 -9.76 22.94
CA PRO A 210 0.44 -9.06 22.20
C PRO A 210 1.34 -8.21 23.11
N ALA A 211 1.09 -8.12 24.42
CA ALA A 211 1.88 -7.28 25.32
C ALA A 211 3.41 -7.53 25.25
N PRO A 212 3.91 -8.78 25.10
CA PRO A 212 5.35 -9.01 24.96
C PRO A 212 5.96 -8.43 23.68
N LEU A 213 5.17 -8.13 22.64
CA LEU A 213 5.65 -7.44 21.44
C LEU A 213 5.97 -5.97 21.70
N ALA A 214 5.50 -5.39 22.81
CA ALA A 214 5.81 -4.01 23.16
C ALA A 214 7.30 -3.76 23.32
N ASP A 215 8.05 -4.70 23.90
CA ASP A 215 9.50 -4.58 24.06
C ASP A 215 10.22 -4.59 22.70
N ALA A 216 9.78 -5.46 21.78
CA ALA A 216 10.35 -5.54 20.42
C ALA A 216 10.10 -4.26 19.62
N PHE A 217 8.86 -3.76 19.61
CA PHE A 217 8.54 -2.48 18.95
C PHE A 217 9.23 -1.29 19.61
N ALA A 218 9.38 -1.29 20.94
CA ALA A 218 10.06 -0.20 21.65
C ALA A 218 11.55 -0.16 21.31
N ALA A 219 12.19 -1.32 21.16
CA ALA A 219 13.57 -1.40 20.70
C ALA A 219 13.73 -0.83 19.28
N LEU A 220 12.77 -1.09 18.38
CA LEU A 220 12.77 -0.47 17.05
C LEU A 220 12.60 1.05 17.15
N ALA A 221 11.54 1.52 17.84
CA ALA A 221 11.25 2.94 18.00
C ALA A 221 12.37 3.74 18.68
N ALA A 222 13.21 3.10 19.50
CA ALA A 222 14.37 3.74 20.12
C ALA A 222 15.55 3.94 19.15
N ASN A 223 15.63 3.16 18.06
CA ASN A 223 16.74 3.16 17.11
C ASN A 223 16.40 3.79 15.76
N GLN A 224 15.16 4.24 15.55
CA GLN A 224 14.74 4.86 14.30
C GLN A 224 13.64 5.89 14.52
N ASP A 225 13.65 6.94 13.71
CA ASP A 225 12.69 8.05 13.76
C ASP A 225 11.28 7.66 13.29
N ILE A 226 11.20 6.74 12.32
CA ILE A 226 9.94 6.27 11.73
C ILE A 226 9.71 4.83 12.14
N LEU A 227 8.69 4.58 12.96
CA LEU A 227 8.28 3.23 13.33
C LEU A 227 7.62 2.51 12.16
N PHE A 228 6.69 3.19 11.46
CA PHE A 228 6.00 2.63 10.32
C PHE A 228 5.97 3.57 9.11
N ALA A 229 6.28 3.04 7.93
CA ALA A 229 6.03 3.69 6.67
C ALA A 229 4.80 3.06 6.00
N VAL A 230 3.84 3.84 5.51
CA VAL A 230 2.68 3.28 4.80
C VAL A 230 3.13 2.80 3.42
N GLY A 231 3.29 1.49 3.24
CA GLY A 231 3.73 0.89 1.98
C GLY A 231 2.62 0.77 0.94
N ASP A 232 1.39 0.54 1.38
CA ASP A 232 0.20 0.54 0.52
C ASP A 232 -1.04 1.04 1.25
N GLY A 233 -1.98 1.63 0.52
CA GLY A 233 -3.15 2.27 1.11
C GLY A 233 -2.89 3.65 1.73
N ASN A 234 -1.88 4.39 1.25
CA ASN A 234 -1.56 5.77 1.68
C ASN A 234 -2.82 6.67 1.77
N HIS A 235 -3.61 6.72 0.69
CA HIS A 235 -4.85 7.52 0.65
C HIS A 235 -5.93 7.02 1.62
N SER A 236 -5.96 5.72 1.93
CA SER A 236 -6.92 5.13 2.87
C SER A 236 -6.59 5.51 4.31
N LEU A 237 -5.31 5.46 4.70
CA LEU A 237 -4.89 5.88 6.03
C LEU A 237 -5.01 7.40 6.21
N ALA A 238 -4.69 8.18 5.17
CA ALA A 238 -4.94 9.63 5.15
C ALA A 238 -6.44 9.97 5.30
N ALA A 239 -7.32 9.29 4.56
CA ALA A 239 -8.76 9.48 4.72
C ALA A 239 -9.24 9.07 6.13
N ALA A 240 -8.63 8.05 6.73
CA ALA A 240 -8.89 7.68 8.12
C ALA A 240 -8.49 8.78 9.10
N ARG A 241 -7.28 9.33 8.95
CA ARG A 241 -6.78 10.46 9.75
C ARG A 241 -7.70 11.66 9.68
N GLU A 242 -8.05 12.11 8.48
CA GLU A 242 -8.94 13.28 8.29
C GLU A 242 -10.32 13.04 8.91
N THR A 243 -10.89 11.85 8.72
CA THR A 243 -12.19 11.50 9.32
C THR A 243 -12.12 11.50 10.85
N TRP A 244 -11.01 11.03 11.43
CA TRP A 244 -10.80 11.11 12.88
C TRP A 244 -10.70 12.55 13.37
N LEU A 245 -9.93 13.40 12.68
CA LEU A 245 -9.80 14.82 13.04
C LEU A 245 -11.15 15.55 12.99
N GLU A 246 -12.00 15.26 11.98
CA GLU A 246 -13.38 15.75 11.92
C GLU A 246 -14.20 15.30 13.15
N LYS A 247 -14.16 14.01 13.49
CA LYS A 247 -14.90 13.45 14.64
C LYS A 247 -14.39 14.02 15.97
N LYS A 248 -13.07 14.16 16.13
CA LYS A 248 -12.44 14.75 17.31
C LYS A 248 -12.86 16.21 17.49
N ALA A 249 -12.84 17.00 16.41
CA ALA A 249 -13.32 18.37 16.43
C ALA A 249 -14.82 18.47 16.79
N ALA A 250 -15.61 17.45 16.42
CA ALA A 250 -17.01 17.33 16.81
C ALA A 250 -17.24 16.77 18.23
N GLY A 251 -16.18 16.52 19.01
CA GLY A 251 -16.26 16.09 20.41
C GLY A 251 -16.23 14.58 20.64
N ALA A 252 -15.79 13.77 19.67
CA ALA A 252 -15.58 12.34 19.89
C ALA A 252 -14.53 12.10 21.00
N PRO A 253 -14.73 11.10 21.89
CA PRO A 253 -13.83 10.85 23.00
C PRO A 253 -12.49 10.28 22.53
N GLU A 254 -11.42 10.49 23.30
CA GLU A 254 -10.06 10.02 22.98
C GLU A 254 -9.93 8.49 22.86
N ASN A 255 -10.85 7.73 23.46
CA ASN A 255 -10.93 6.27 23.36
C ASN A 255 -11.86 5.79 22.24
N SER A 256 -12.33 6.68 21.36
CA SER A 256 -13.19 6.31 20.24
C SER A 256 -12.52 5.26 19.34
N PRO A 257 -13.22 4.18 18.94
CA PRO A 257 -12.69 3.21 17.99
C PRO A 257 -12.23 3.86 16.69
N SER A 258 -12.91 4.93 16.26
CA SER A 258 -12.59 5.69 15.05
C SER A 258 -11.22 6.40 15.07
N ARG A 259 -10.58 6.55 16.25
CA ARG A 259 -9.20 7.08 16.37
C ARG A 259 -8.16 6.16 15.77
N TYR A 260 -8.46 4.89 15.65
CA TYR A 260 -7.50 3.90 15.20
C TYR A 260 -7.84 3.43 13.79
N ALA A 261 -6.86 2.86 13.09
CA ALA A 261 -7.06 2.20 11.81
C ALA A 261 -6.45 0.80 11.83
N LEU A 262 -7.18 -0.19 11.32
CA LEU A 262 -6.67 -1.54 11.14
C LEU A 262 -5.63 -1.56 10.00
N ALA A 263 -4.51 -2.25 10.19
CA ALA A 263 -3.47 -2.38 9.16
C ALA A 263 -2.68 -3.69 9.33
N GLU A 264 -2.01 -4.13 8.26
CA GLU A 264 -1.05 -5.26 8.29
C GLU A 264 0.38 -4.68 8.28
N ALA A 265 1.12 -4.87 9.36
CA ALA A 265 2.52 -4.46 9.50
C ALA A 265 3.44 -5.58 8.99
N ILE A 266 4.36 -5.24 8.08
CA ILE A 266 5.26 -6.17 7.40
C ILE A 266 6.69 -5.64 7.53
N ASN A 267 7.62 -6.53 7.87
CA ASN A 267 9.03 -6.18 7.87
C ASN A 267 9.48 -5.92 6.43
N ILE A 268 10.12 -4.79 6.14
CA ILE A 268 10.62 -4.49 4.80
C ILE A 268 11.63 -5.55 4.31
N HIS A 269 12.31 -6.21 5.25
CA HIS A 269 13.29 -7.28 4.99
C HIS A 269 12.68 -8.67 4.87
N ASP A 270 11.35 -8.84 5.01
CA ASP A 270 10.72 -10.13 4.74
C ASP A 270 10.91 -10.49 3.25
N GLU A 271 11.44 -11.69 2.99
CA GLU A 271 11.77 -12.16 1.64
C GLU A 271 10.54 -12.24 0.73
N GLY A 272 9.35 -12.38 1.32
CA GLY A 272 8.09 -12.39 0.59
C GLY A 272 7.58 -11.01 0.20
N LEU A 273 8.27 -9.93 0.58
CA LEU A 273 7.93 -8.56 0.22
C LEU A 273 8.93 -8.01 -0.82
N ARG A 274 8.63 -8.17 -2.10
CA ARG A 274 9.51 -7.66 -3.17
C ARG A 274 9.26 -6.19 -3.48
N PHE A 275 10.31 -5.47 -3.83
CA PHE A 275 10.23 -4.11 -4.33
C PHE A 275 10.66 -4.14 -5.79
N HIS A 276 9.74 -3.72 -6.67
CA HIS A 276 10.02 -3.64 -8.10
C HIS A 276 10.14 -2.17 -8.48
N PRO A 277 11.23 -1.73 -9.12
CA PRO A 277 11.28 -0.40 -9.68
C PRO A 277 10.17 -0.25 -10.72
N ILE A 278 9.59 0.95 -10.82
CA ILE A 278 8.67 1.26 -11.90
C ILE A 278 9.49 1.90 -13.01
N HIS A 279 9.46 1.33 -14.20
CA HIS A 279 10.24 1.79 -15.34
C HIS A 279 9.55 2.93 -16.10
N ARG A 280 10.24 3.56 -17.06
CA ARG A 280 9.66 4.60 -17.93
C ARG A 280 9.67 4.17 -19.38
N LEU A 281 8.60 4.46 -20.10
CA LEU A 281 8.50 4.25 -21.54
C LEU A 281 8.00 5.54 -22.20
N LEU A 282 8.77 6.06 -23.15
CA LEU A 282 8.28 7.13 -24.02
C LEU A 282 7.72 6.54 -25.32
N PHE A 283 6.62 7.13 -25.78
CA PHE A 283 6.00 6.87 -27.07
C PHE A 283 6.13 8.08 -27.98
N HIS A 284 6.18 7.83 -29.28
CA HIS A 284 6.25 8.86 -30.32
C HIS A 284 7.50 9.74 -30.17
N ALA A 285 8.59 9.16 -29.66
CA ALA A 285 9.85 9.85 -29.39
C ALA A 285 10.94 9.37 -30.34
N ASN A 286 11.82 10.29 -30.76
CA ASN A 286 13.06 9.93 -31.43
C ASN A 286 14.10 9.49 -30.38
N PRO A 287 14.52 8.22 -30.34
CA PRO A 287 15.42 7.75 -29.28
C PRO A 287 16.76 8.49 -29.24
N GLU A 288 17.36 8.80 -30.39
CA GLU A 288 18.66 9.48 -30.45
C GLU A 288 18.58 10.88 -29.84
N GLU A 289 17.51 11.62 -30.14
CA GLU A 289 17.25 12.95 -29.61
C GLU A 289 17.07 12.92 -28.09
N VAL A 290 16.29 11.95 -27.58
CA VAL A 290 16.07 11.77 -26.14
C VAL A 290 17.38 11.43 -25.44
N ILE A 291 18.19 10.51 -25.98
CA ILE A 291 19.47 10.13 -25.39
C ILE A 291 20.44 11.31 -25.35
N ALA A 292 20.52 12.08 -26.44
CA ALA A 292 21.35 13.29 -26.51
C ALA A 292 20.90 14.34 -25.49
N PHE A 293 19.58 14.56 -25.37
CA PHE A 293 19.00 15.45 -24.39
C PHE A 293 19.34 15.03 -22.95
N LEU A 294 19.14 13.75 -22.61
CA LEU A 294 19.41 13.22 -21.27
C LEU A 294 20.89 13.33 -20.90
N ARG A 295 21.81 13.01 -21.82
CA ARG A 295 23.25 13.19 -21.59
C ARG A 295 23.58 14.66 -21.30
N GLY A 296 22.99 15.59 -22.05
CA GLY A 296 23.15 17.03 -21.81
C GLY A 296 22.62 17.45 -20.44
N SER A 297 21.34 17.15 -20.16
CA SER A 297 20.63 17.54 -18.93
C SER A 297 21.31 16.96 -17.67
N LEU A 298 21.73 15.70 -17.71
CA LEU A 298 22.32 15.02 -16.54
C LEU A 298 23.82 15.28 -16.40
N SER A 299 24.54 15.67 -17.45
CA SER A 299 25.96 16.03 -17.34
C SER A 299 26.21 17.31 -16.54
N GLY A 300 25.20 18.16 -16.40
CA GLY A 300 25.26 19.37 -15.57
C GLY A 300 25.06 19.13 -14.07
N MET A 301 24.79 17.88 -13.66
CA MET A 301 24.62 17.56 -12.23
C MET A 301 25.95 17.64 -11.48
N PRO A 302 25.96 18.09 -10.22
CA PRO A 302 27.17 18.10 -9.42
C PRO A 302 27.72 16.66 -9.26
N PRO A 303 29.05 16.49 -9.23
CA PRO A 303 29.65 15.19 -8.92
C PRO A 303 29.08 14.65 -7.61
N ALA A 304 28.75 13.36 -7.59
CA ALA A 304 28.30 12.65 -6.41
C ALA A 304 29.18 11.41 -6.20
N GLU A 305 29.38 11.02 -4.94
CA GLU A 305 30.14 9.81 -4.60
C GLU A 305 29.44 8.54 -5.11
N ASN A 306 28.11 8.56 -5.13
CA ASN A 306 27.29 7.46 -5.62
C ASN A 306 26.76 7.75 -7.02
N CYS A 307 26.62 6.71 -7.83
CA CYS A 307 26.00 6.76 -9.14
C CYS A 307 24.99 5.61 -9.28
N ALA A 308 23.95 5.84 -10.07
CA ALA A 308 23.04 4.79 -10.52
C ALA A 308 23.23 4.50 -12.01
N ALA A 309 23.05 3.24 -12.37
CA ALA A 309 22.97 2.80 -13.76
C ALA A 309 21.49 2.69 -14.17
N ILE A 310 21.12 3.38 -15.25
CA ILE A 310 19.82 3.30 -15.90
C ILE A 310 20.04 2.65 -17.27
N THR A 311 19.38 1.53 -17.55
CA THR A 311 19.49 0.88 -18.86
C THR A 311 18.47 1.47 -19.82
N ILE A 312 18.95 2.03 -20.91
CA ILE A 312 18.15 2.57 -22.01
C ILE A 312 17.96 1.48 -23.05
N ILE A 313 16.71 1.19 -23.40
CA ILE A 313 16.34 0.22 -24.43
C ILE A 313 15.66 0.95 -25.59
N THR A 314 16.08 0.63 -26.80
CA THR A 314 15.49 1.11 -28.05
C THR A 314 15.21 -0.08 -28.98
N ALA A 315 14.69 0.18 -30.19
CA ALA A 315 14.53 -0.84 -31.21
C ALA A 315 15.87 -1.47 -31.66
N GLU A 316 16.97 -0.71 -31.59
CA GLU A 316 18.25 -1.08 -32.22
C GLU A 316 19.35 -1.36 -31.20
N THR A 317 19.31 -0.71 -30.05
CA THR A 317 20.39 -0.71 -29.06
C THR A 317 19.89 -0.82 -27.64
N GLU A 318 20.78 -1.32 -26.78
CA GLU A 318 20.67 -1.30 -25.34
C GLU A 318 21.96 -0.67 -24.80
N GLN A 319 21.84 0.36 -23.97
CA GLN A 319 22.99 1.10 -23.44
C GLN A 319 22.74 1.58 -22.02
N THR A 320 23.81 1.71 -21.24
CA THR A 320 23.73 2.20 -19.87
C THR A 320 23.97 3.71 -19.80
N LEU A 321 23.10 4.39 -19.09
CA LEU A 321 23.25 5.79 -18.67
C LEU A 321 23.61 5.81 -17.19
N THR A 322 24.79 6.32 -16.87
CA THR A 322 25.22 6.53 -15.48
C THR A 322 24.78 7.90 -15.01
N VAL A 323 24.08 7.96 -13.88
CA VAL A 323 23.54 9.20 -13.30
C VAL A 323 24.14 9.41 -11.91
N PRO A 324 24.78 10.56 -11.63
CA PRO A 324 25.20 10.91 -10.28
C PRO A 324 24.01 10.97 -9.33
N LEU A 325 24.13 10.36 -8.15
CA LEU A 325 23.10 10.36 -7.13
C LEU A 325 23.57 11.12 -5.88
N PRO A 326 23.07 12.35 -5.68
CA PRO A 326 23.21 13.04 -4.40
C PRO A 326 22.70 12.16 -3.24
N PRO A 327 23.24 12.32 -2.02
CA PRO A 327 22.84 11.51 -0.87
C PRO A 327 21.32 11.45 -0.67
N GLY A 328 20.79 10.22 -0.61
CA GLY A 328 19.37 9.93 -0.39
C GLY A 328 18.45 10.09 -1.62
N GLN A 329 18.97 10.53 -2.77
CA GLN A 329 18.22 10.49 -4.03
C GLN A 329 18.19 9.09 -4.63
N ILE A 330 17.18 8.83 -5.44
CA ILE A 330 17.06 7.61 -6.23
C ILE A 330 17.10 7.94 -7.72
N ALA A 331 17.53 6.98 -8.55
CA ALA A 331 17.68 7.16 -10.00
C ALA A 331 16.43 7.70 -10.71
N ALA A 332 15.24 7.38 -10.18
CA ALA A 332 13.98 7.84 -10.73
C ALA A 332 13.80 9.36 -10.66
N GLU A 333 14.38 10.05 -9.68
CA GLU A 333 14.22 11.49 -9.45
C GLU A 333 14.87 12.34 -10.56
N PRO A 334 16.21 12.29 -10.77
CA PRO A 334 16.85 13.07 -11.83
C PRO A 334 16.39 12.63 -13.23
N LEU A 335 16.11 11.34 -13.42
CA LEU A 335 15.55 10.85 -14.69
C LEU A 335 14.17 11.49 -14.95
N GLN A 336 13.26 11.44 -13.98
CA GLN A 336 11.91 11.98 -14.17
C GLN A 336 11.96 13.49 -14.43
N ALA A 337 12.79 14.23 -13.68
CA ALA A 337 12.95 15.68 -13.89
C ALA A 337 13.41 16.01 -15.32
N ALA A 338 14.40 15.27 -15.83
CA ALA A 338 14.89 15.45 -17.20
C ALA A 338 13.82 15.04 -18.24
N LEU A 339 13.11 13.93 -18.03
CA LEU A 339 12.03 13.51 -18.92
C LEU A 339 10.88 14.51 -18.95
N ASP A 340 10.48 15.09 -17.81
CA ASP A 340 9.43 16.10 -17.74
C ASP A 340 9.83 17.38 -18.50
N GLU A 341 11.09 17.81 -18.38
CA GLU A 341 11.63 18.92 -19.18
C GLU A 341 11.56 18.61 -20.68
N TYR A 342 11.97 17.41 -21.09
CA TYR A 342 11.90 16.98 -22.50
C TYR A 342 10.46 16.97 -23.01
N LEU A 343 9.53 16.38 -22.24
CA LEU A 343 8.10 16.30 -22.58
C LEU A 343 7.47 17.69 -22.73
N SER A 344 7.87 18.66 -21.90
CA SER A 344 7.36 20.03 -21.99
C SER A 344 7.70 20.72 -23.33
N ARG A 345 8.76 20.27 -24.01
CA ARG A 345 9.21 20.78 -25.32
C ARG A 345 8.66 19.98 -26.50
N HIS A 346 8.07 18.81 -26.25
CA HIS A 346 7.65 17.84 -27.27
C HIS A 346 6.24 17.33 -27.03
N SER A 347 5.23 18.12 -27.42
CA SER A 347 3.81 17.82 -27.17
C SER A 347 3.27 16.53 -27.80
N ARG A 348 3.99 15.93 -28.76
CA ARG A 348 3.62 14.65 -29.38
C ARG A 348 4.13 13.44 -28.59
N VAL A 349 5.11 13.63 -27.72
CA VAL A 349 5.71 12.56 -26.92
C VAL A 349 4.85 12.35 -25.68
N SER A 350 4.58 11.08 -25.37
CA SER A 350 3.86 10.71 -24.14
C SER A 350 4.66 9.70 -23.34
N ILE A 351 4.51 9.72 -22.02
CA ILE A 351 5.19 8.82 -21.09
C ILE A 351 4.20 7.85 -20.46
N ASP A 352 4.65 6.61 -20.28
CA ASP A 352 3.97 5.59 -19.48
C ASP A 352 4.94 4.94 -18.49
N PHE A 353 4.36 4.27 -17.50
CA PHE A 353 5.03 3.70 -16.35
C PHE A 353 4.82 2.19 -16.36
N ILE A 354 5.91 1.45 -16.55
CA ILE A 354 5.83 0.01 -16.83
C ILE A 354 6.35 -0.79 -15.64
N HIS A 355 5.61 -1.82 -15.25
CA HIS A 355 6.03 -2.82 -14.28
C HIS A 355 6.69 -3.99 -15.00
N GLY A 356 7.86 -4.40 -14.52
CA GLY A 356 8.60 -5.55 -15.04
C GLY A 356 9.51 -5.23 -16.24
N GLU A 357 10.70 -5.81 -16.21
CA GLU A 357 11.75 -5.56 -17.19
C GLU A 357 11.38 -6.10 -18.58
N ASP A 358 10.85 -7.33 -18.64
CA ASP A 358 10.47 -7.99 -19.89
C ASP A 358 9.37 -7.24 -20.65
N ALA A 359 8.37 -6.73 -19.92
CA ALA A 359 7.28 -5.96 -20.49
C ALA A 359 7.81 -4.66 -21.10
N LEU A 360 8.69 -3.96 -20.39
CA LEU A 360 9.34 -2.77 -20.91
C LEU A 360 10.19 -3.08 -22.13
N ALA A 361 11.06 -4.09 -22.06
CA ALA A 361 11.94 -4.46 -23.17
C ALA A 361 11.16 -4.79 -24.44
N LYS A 362 10.05 -5.53 -24.31
CA LYS A 362 9.15 -5.84 -25.43
C LYS A 362 8.50 -4.59 -26.03
N LEU A 363 8.06 -3.65 -25.20
CA LEU A 363 7.40 -2.43 -25.65
C LEU A 363 8.39 -1.42 -26.25
N ALA A 364 9.57 -1.29 -25.65
CA ALA A 364 10.62 -0.34 -26.02
C ALA A 364 11.33 -0.72 -27.34
N ARG A 365 11.35 -2.00 -27.70
CA ARG A 365 11.91 -2.47 -28.98
C ARG A 365 11.05 -2.15 -30.21
N GLN A 366 9.94 -1.44 -30.04
CA GLN A 366 9.13 -0.97 -31.16
C GLN A 366 9.65 0.39 -31.65
N LYS A 367 9.35 0.71 -32.93
CA LYS A 367 9.73 1.99 -33.53
C LYS A 367 9.12 3.18 -32.76
N ASP A 368 9.85 4.29 -32.74
CA ASP A 368 9.44 5.57 -32.11
C ASP A 368 9.17 5.44 -30.61
N ARG A 369 9.92 4.56 -29.93
CA ARG A 369 9.86 4.33 -28.49
C ARG A 369 11.23 4.18 -27.87
N ILE A 370 11.31 4.52 -26.60
CA ILE A 370 12.51 4.39 -25.77
C ILE A 370 12.11 4.04 -24.35
N GLY A 371 12.72 2.99 -23.80
CA GLY A 371 12.48 2.49 -22.45
C GLY A 371 13.66 2.77 -21.53
N PHE A 372 13.37 2.97 -20.25
CA PHE A 372 14.34 3.20 -19.18
C PHE A 372 14.12 2.21 -18.04
N LEU A 373 14.99 1.21 -17.95
CA LEU A 373 15.07 0.33 -16.78
C LEU A 373 15.78 1.08 -15.66
N LEU A 374 15.11 1.13 -14.51
CA LEU A 374 15.58 1.78 -13.29
C LEU A 374 16.13 0.69 -12.36
N PRO A 375 17.20 0.98 -11.61
CA PRO A 375 17.77 0.03 -10.67
C PRO A 375 16.80 -0.24 -9.51
N GLU A 376 16.96 -1.40 -8.87
CA GLU A 376 16.22 -1.74 -7.67
C GLU A 376 16.50 -0.76 -6.52
N LEU A 377 15.52 -0.63 -5.63
CA LEU A 377 15.63 0.20 -4.44
C LEU A 377 16.34 -0.58 -3.33
N ASP A 378 17.38 0.01 -2.74
CA ASP A 378 18.02 -0.58 -1.55
C ASP A 378 17.15 -0.39 -0.30
N LYS A 379 16.50 -1.47 0.12
CA LYS A 379 15.67 -1.54 1.33
C LYS A 379 16.38 -1.07 2.59
N ASN A 380 17.71 -1.23 2.69
CA ASN A 380 18.48 -0.81 3.87
C ASN A 380 18.51 0.71 4.05
N THR A 381 18.39 1.45 2.94
CA THR A 381 18.36 2.92 2.97
C THR A 381 16.94 3.48 3.05
N PHE A 382 15.92 2.63 2.94
CA PHE A 382 14.53 3.05 2.76
C PHE A 382 14.04 4.03 3.82
N PHE A 383 14.17 3.64 5.09
CA PHE A 383 13.70 4.43 6.24
C PHE A 383 14.61 5.64 6.52
N ASN A 384 15.91 5.49 6.32
CA ASN A 384 16.88 6.59 6.50
C ASN A 384 16.60 7.71 5.49
N ARG A 385 16.34 7.36 4.23
CA ARG A 385 15.91 8.30 3.20
C ARG A 385 14.58 8.97 3.58
N LEU A 386 13.60 8.18 4.01
CA LEU A 386 12.27 8.68 4.37
C LEU A 386 12.33 9.70 5.52
N SER A 387 13.20 9.47 6.52
CA SER A 387 13.43 10.39 7.63
C SER A 387 14.22 11.64 7.19
N ALA A 388 15.27 11.48 6.38
CA ALA A 388 16.14 12.59 5.98
C ALA A 388 15.55 13.52 4.92
N ILE A 389 14.79 12.98 3.96
CA ILE A 389 14.30 13.71 2.77
C ILE A 389 12.78 13.83 2.76
N GLY A 390 12.05 12.78 3.19
CA GLY A 390 10.59 12.73 3.14
C GLY A 390 10.06 11.58 2.28
N PRO A 391 8.81 11.64 1.79
CA PRO A 391 8.24 10.60 0.94
C PRO A 391 8.96 10.45 -0.40
N TYR A 392 8.93 9.24 -0.95
CA TYR A 392 9.42 8.96 -2.30
C TYR A 392 8.50 9.60 -3.34
N PRO A 393 9.05 10.03 -4.49
CA PRO A 393 8.21 10.46 -5.59
C PRO A 393 7.25 9.35 -6.01
N ARG A 394 6.04 9.73 -6.41
CA ARG A 394 5.06 8.76 -6.90
C ARG A 394 5.62 7.94 -8.05
N LYS A 395 5.22 6.67 -8.09
CA LYS A 395 5.62 5.74 -9.15
C LYS A 395 7.15 5.53 -9.21
N SER A 396 7.79 5.51 -8.05
CA SER A 396 9.22 5.16 -7.95
C SER A 396 9.40 3.66 -7.88
N PHE A 397 8.57 2.99 -7.09
CA PHE A 397 8.60 1.55 -6.88
C PHE A 397 7.18 0.99 -6.72
N SER A 398 7.04 -0.31 -6.89
CA SER A 398 5.87 -1.09 -6.52
C SER A 398 6.27 -2.11 -5.47
N ILE A 399 5.40 -2.33 -4.49
CA ILE A 399 5.58 -3.35 -3.47
C ILE A 399 4.82 -4.61 -3.88
N GLY A 400 5.54 -5.62 -4.37
CA GLY A 400 4.98 -6.85 -4.93
C GLY A 400 4.12 -6.64 -6.18
N GLU A 401 3.53 -7.72 -6.65
CA GLU A 401 2.56 -7.73 -7.75
C GLU A 401 1.15 -7.36 -7.26
N ALA A 402 0.29 -6.94 -8.19
CA ALA A 402 -1.08 -6.52 -7.86
C ALA A 402 -1.87 -7.61 -7.11
N THR A 403 -1.69 -8.88 -7.46
CA THR A 403 -2.35 -10.02 -6.80
C THR A 403 -1.80 -10.32 -5.40
N GLU A 404 -0.61 -9.83 -5.06
CA GLU A 404 0.03 -10.04 -3.74
C GLU A 404 -0.39 -9.00 -2.69
N LYS A 405 -1.12 -7.96 -3.12
CA LYS A 405 -1.61 -6.90 -2.24
C LYS A 405 -2.58 -7.45 -1.19
N ARG A 406 -2.78 -6.67 -0.13
CA ARG A 406 -3.67 -7.06 0.96
C ARG A 406 -5.11 -7.19 0.46
N CYS A 407 -5.72 -8.35 0.75
CA CYS A 407 -7.15 -8.52 0.61
C CYS A 407 -7.84 -7.97 1.86
N TYR A 408 -9.00 -7.35 1.67
CA TYR A 408 -9.92 -7.06 2.75
C TYR A 408 -10.40 -8.39 3.35
N LEU A 409 -10.10 -8.65 4.62
CA LEU A 409 -10.52 -9.85 5.32
C LEU A 409 -10.95 -9.53 6.75
N GLU A 410 -10.02 -9.03 7.56
CA GLU A 410 -10.29 -8.62 8.93
C GLU A 410 -11.04 -7.29 8.94
N THR A 411 -12.02 -7.19 9.83
CA THR A 411 -12.81 -5.99 10.03
C THR A 411 -12.83 -5.58 11.49
N ARG A 412 -13.27 -4.36 11.79
CA ARG A 412 -13.44 -3.86 13.15
C ARG A 412 -14.58 -2.85 13.21
N ARG A 413 -15.31 -2.76 14.31
CA ARG A 413 -16.31 -1.69 14.51
C ARG A 413 -15.66 -0.31 14.67
N LEU A 414 -16.33 0.71 14.15
CA LEU A 414 -15.90 2.11 14.25
C LEU A 414 -16.72 2.93 15.25
N ASP A 415 -17.77 2.34 15.82
CA ASP A 415 -18.75 2.94 16.72
C ASP A 415 -18.64 2.48 18.18
#